data_AF-A0A942NEZ4-F1
#
_entry.id   AF-A0A942NEZ4-F1
#
_cell.length_a   1.000
_cell.length_b   1.000
_cell.length_c   1.000
_cell.angle_alpha   90.00
_cell.angle_beta   90.00
_cell.angle_gamma   90.00
#
_symmetry.space_group_name_H-M   'P 1'
#
loop_
_entity.id
_entity.type
_entity.pdbx_description
1 polymer ?
#
loop_
_entity_poly.entity_id
_entity_poly.type
_entity_poly.pdbx_seq_one_letter_code
_entity_poly.pdbx_strand_id
1 'polypeptide(L)'
;MKNLILPFLAIFLFASCQSQSNPKIKVIAPKEFKAQVVNKDVQLVDVRTPQEFQEGAIAHAKNINVNDAKFKENIAKLDKKKPVYIYCRSGGRSQTAAKIMVDLGFEQVIDLQGGYMNWN
;
A
#
# COMPACT_ATOMS: atom_id res chain seq x y z
N MET A 1 43.12 49.99 4.36
CA MET A 1 41.82 49.62 4.95
C MET A 1 40.80 49.46 3.84
N LYS A 2 40.41 48.22 3.51
CA LYS A 2 39.15 47.81 2.86
C LYS A 2 39.32 46.33 2.48
N ASN A 3 38.91 45.49 3.42
CA ASN A 3 38.93 44.04 3.31
C ASN A 3 37.69 43.66 2.48
N LEU A 4 37.88 43.09 1.31
CA LEU A 4 36.79 42.54 0.49
C LEU A 4 36.83 41.03 0.64
N ILE A 5 36.12 40.52 1.64
CA ILE A 5 36.02 39.09 1.97
C ILE A 5 34.64 38.57 1.56
N LEU A 6 34.68 37.65 0.60
CA LEU A 6 33.78 36.57 0.17
C LEU A 6 32.24 36.69 0.28
N PRO A 7 31.50 36.28 -0.78
CA PRO A 7 30.05 36.24 -0.77
C PRO A 7 29.54 35.08 0.10
N PHE A 8 28.61 35.41 1.00
CA PHE A 8 27.79 34.48 1.76
C PHE A 8 26.73 33.88 0.81
N LEU A 9 27.13 32.97 -0.08
CA LEU A 9 26.16 32.18 -0.85
C LEU A 9 25.73 31.02 0.04
N ALA A 10 24.58 31.23 0.68
CA ALA A 10 23.92 30.26 1.54
C ALA A 10 23.82 28.90 0.85
N ILE A 11 24.51 27.91 1.41
CA ILE A 11 24.29 26.50 1.17
C ILE A 11 22.85 26.21 1.62
N PHE A 12 21.92 26.19 0.66
CA PHE A 12 20.58 25.68 0.91
C PHE A 12 20.70 24.16 1.04
N LEU A 13 20.58 23.72 2.29
CA LEU A 13 20.67 22.35 2.74
C LEU A 13 19.70 21.45 1.97
N PHE A 14 20.26 20.32 1.53
CA PHE A 14 19.55 19.12 1.10
C PHE A 14 18.52 18.70 2.15
N ALA A 15 17.24 18.84 1.85
CA ALA A 15 16.16 18.12 2.54
C ALA A 15 14.96 17.96 1.60
N SER A 16 15.11 17.15 0.56
CA SER A 16 13.97 16.73 -0.24
C SER A 16 14.14 15.27 -0.63
N CYS A 17 13.66 14.40 0.25
CA CYS A 17 12.97 13.16 -0.06
C CYS A 17 12.62 12.46 1.26
N GLN A 18 11.63 12.98 1.99
CA GLN A 18 10.83 12.10 2.85
C GLN A 18 9.50 11.92 2.14
N SER A 19 9.42 10.84 1.35
CA SER A 19 8.13 10.31 0.91
C SER A 19 7.33 10.03 2.17
N GLN A 20 6.36 10.89 2.45
CA GLN A 20 5.63 10.92 3.71
C GLN A 20 4.74 9.67 3.78
N SER A 21 5.27 8.61 4.39
CA SER A 21 4.53 7.36 4.56
C SER A 21 3.41 7.59 5.56
N ASN A 22 2.18 7.22 5.17
CA ASN A 22 1.04 7.29 6.08
C ASN A 22 1.22 6.19 7.15
N PRO A 23 1.20 6.52 8.46
CA PRO A 23 1.48 5.54 9.52
C PRO A 23 0.47 4.38 9.57
N LYS A 24 -0.71 4.54 8.95
CA LYS A 24 -1.74 3.50 8.84
C LYS A 24 -1.46 2.51 7.70
N ILE A 25 -0.50 2.79 6.81
CA ILE A 25 -0.12 1.92 5.70
C ILE A 25 1.24 1.29 6.01
N LYS A 26 1.27 -0.04 6.08
CA LYS A 26 2.49 -0.83 6.27
C LYS A 26 2.73 -1.68 5.03
N VAL A 27 3.87 -1.48 4.38
CA VAL A 27 4.33 -2.35 3.29
C VAL A 27 5.26 -3.39 3.93
N ILE A 28 4.92 -4.68 3.83
CA ILE A 28 5.68 -5.77 4.47
C ILE A 28 6.20 -6.78 3.45
N ALA A 29 7.32 -7.42 3.78
CA ALA A 29 7.96 -8.41 2.93
C ALA A 29 7.09 -9.68 2.75
N PRO A 30 7.23 -10.43 1.63
CA PRO A 30 6.37 -11.58 1.35
C PRO A 30 6.39 -12.67 2.44
N LYS A 31 7.55 -12.94 3.05
CA LYS A 31 7.67 -13.92 4.12
C LYS A 31 6.79 -13.55 5.33
N GLU A 32 6.81 -12.28 5.71
CA GLU A 32 6.00 -11.76 6.81
C GLU A 32 4.51 -11.76 6.44
N PHE A 33 4.19 -11.31 5.22
CA PHE A 33 2.81 -11.30 4.72
C PHE A 33 2.21 -12.71 4.71
N LYS A 34 2.94 -13.70 4.15
CA LYS A 34 2.56 -15.13 4.15
C LYS A 34 2.20 -15.62 5.56
N ALA A 35 3.05 -15.32 6.55
CA ALA A 35 2.84 -15.74 7.93
C ALA A 35 1.57 -15.16 8.57
N GLN A 36 1.11 -14.00 8.10
CA GLN A 36 -0.07 -13.32 8.64
C GLN A 36 -1.38 -13.68 7.92
N VAL A 37 -1.31 -14.21 6.69
CA VAL A 37 -2.53 -14.49 5.89
C VAL A 37 -2.78 -16.00 5.67
N VAL A 38 -1.75 -16.84 5.59
CA VAL A 38 -1.93 -18.27 5.30
C VAL A 38 -2.57 -18.98 6.49
N ASN A 39 -3.69 -19.65 6.26
CA ASN A 39 -4.48 -20.36 7.28
C ASN A 39 -4.95 -19.45 8.44
N LYS A 40 -5.16 -18.16 8.17
CA LYS A 40 -5.69 -17.18 9.12
C LYS A 40 -7.01 -16.62 8.61
N ASP A 41 -7.92 -16.30 9.53
CA ASP A 41 -9.14 -15.56 9.23
C ASP A 41 -8.83 -14.05 9.29
N VAL A 42 -8.43 -13.51 8.14
CA VAL A 42 -8.07 -12.09 7.97
C VAL A 42 -8.79 -11.49 6.78
N GLN A 43 -8.87 -10.16 6.76
CA GLN A 43 -9.43 -9.42 5.62
C GLN A 43 -8.38 -9.34 4.51
N LEU A 44 -8.29 -10.36 3.66
CA LEU A 44 -7.38 -10.39 2.52
C LEU A 44 -8.09 -9.97 1.22
N VAL A 45 -7.55 -8.96 0.54
CA VAL A 45 -8.12 -8.37 -0.67
C VAL A 45 -7.11 -8.37 -1.80
N ASP A 46 -7.52 -8.96 -2.93
CA ASP A 46 -6.83 -8.78 -4.20
C ASP A 46 -7.44 -7.60 -4.95
N VAL A 47 -6.66 -6.55 -5.15
CA VAL A 47 -7.14 -5.34 -5.84
C VAL A 47 -6.88 -5.34 -7.34
N ARG A 48 -6.45 -6.47 -7.90
CA ARG A 48 -6.28 -6.68 -9.35
C ARG A 48 -7.63 -6.78 -10.07
N THR A 49 -7.57 -6.86 -11.41
CA THR A 49 -8.74 -7.11 -12.23
C THR A 49 -9.32 -8.51 -11.97
N PRO A 50 -10.61 -8.75 -12.25
CA PRO A 50 -11.21 -10.07 -12.13
C PRO A 50 -10.50 -11.13 -12.99
N GLN A 51 -10.01 -10.75 -14.17
CA GLN A 51 -9.25 -11.65 -15.04
C GLN A 51 -7.96 -12.12 -14.37
N GLU A 52 -7.14 -11.20 -13.85
CA GLU A 52 -5.91 -11.55 -13.13
C GLU A 52 -6.18 -12.41 -11.88
N PHE A 53 -7.32 -12.19 -11.20
CA PHE A 53 -7.73 -12.98 -10.04
C PHE A 53 -8.12 -14.42 -10.44
N GLN A 54 -8.84 -14.58 -11.56
CA GLN A 54 -9.22 -15.88 -12.10
C GLN A 54 -8.02 -16.69 -12.61
N GLU A 55 -6.97 -16.03 -13.11
CA GLU A 55 -5.71 -16.66 -13.51
C GLU A 55 -4.89 -17.20 -12.32
N GLY A 56 -5.26 -16.82 -11.09
CA GLY A 56 -4.66 -17.30 -9.86
C GLY A 56 -4.55 -16.19 -8.84
N ALA A 57 -4.81 -16.51 -7.58
CA ALA A 57 -4.81 -15.56 -6.47
C ALA A 57 -4.29 -16.23 -5.20
N ILE A 58 -3.90 -15.41 -4.22
CA ILE A 58 -3.68 -15.90 -2.86
C ILE A 58 -5.01 -16.49 -2.38
N ALA A 59 -4.97 -17.72 -1.86
CA ALA A 59 -6.15 -18.42 -1.37
C ALA A 59 -6.99 -17.53 -0.43
N HIS A 60 -8.30 -17.74 -0.39
CA HIS A 60 -9.29 -17.01 0.43
C HIS A 60 -9.36 -15.47 0.24
N ALA A 61 -8.56 -14.88 -0.64
CA ALA A 61 -8.64 -13.45 -0.95
C ALA A 61 -9.99 -13.10 -1.60
N LYS A 62 -10.55 -11.93 -1.24
CA LYS A 62 -11.69 -11.33 -1.95
C LYS A 62 -11.17 -10.44 -3.08
N ASN A 63 -11.71 -10.58 -4.28
CA ASN A 63 -11.37 -9.65 -5.36
C ASN A 63 -12.19 -8.37 -5.25
N ILE A 64 -11.52 -7.23 -5.07
CA ILE A 64 -12.12 -5.89 -5.08
C ILE A 64 -11.23 -5.00 -5.95
N ASN A 65 -11.47 -5.01 -7.26
CA ASN A 65 -10.67 -4.32 -8.26
C ASN A 65 -10.59 -2.80 -7.99
N VAL A 66 -9.38 -2.26 -7.78
CA VAL A 66 -9.17 -0.82 -7.50
C VAL A 66 -9.57 0.08 -8.66
N ASN A 67 -9.56 -0.44 -9.89
CA ASN A 67 -9.94 0.32 -11.08
C ASN A 67 -11.46 0.31 -11.33
N ASP A 68 -12.24 -0.44 -10.54
CA ASP A 68 -13.69 -0.47 -10.67
C ASP A 68 -14.33 0.79 -10.06
N ALA A 69 -15.34 1.35 -10.71
CA ALA A 69 -16.07 2.53 -10.22
C ALA A 69 -16.70 2.31 -8.83
N LYS A 70 -17.04 1.06 -8.50
CA LYS A 70 -17.61 0.65 -7.21
C LYS A 70 -16.56 0.25 -6.18
N PHE A 71 -15.27 0.44 -6.44
CA PHE A 71 -14.19 0.08 -5.51
C PHE A 71 -14.44 0.64 -4.10
N LYS A 72 -14.71 1.95 -4.00
CA LYS A 72 -14.94 2.63 -2.71
C LYS A 72 -16.14 2.06 -1.96
N GLU A 73 -17.22 1.77 -2.66
CA GLU A 73 -18.44 1.18 -2.08
C GLU A 73 -18.17 -0.24 -1.56
N ASN A 74 -17.47 -1.06 -2.35
CA ASN A 74 -17.22 -2.45 -2.00
C ASN A 74 -16.17 -2.60 -0.90
N ILE A 75 -15.08 -1.82 -0.95
CA ILE A 75 -14.05 -1.87 0.08
C ILE A 75 -14.59 -1.37 1.43
N ALA A 76 -15.49 -0.38 1.44
CA ALA A 76 -16.09 0.16 2.66
C ALA A 76 -16.96 -0.83 3.46
N LYS A 77 -17.30 -1.99 2.88
CA LYS A 77 -18.04 -3.08 3.54
C LYS A 77 -17.15 -3.88 4.51
N LEU A 78 -15.84 -3.71 4.45
CA LEU A 78 -14.89 -4.33 5.37
C LEU A 78 -14.87 -3.64 6.73
N ASP A 79 -14.43 -4.36 7.77
CA ASP A 79 -14.25 -3.82 9.11
C ASP A 79 -13.02 -2.92 9.14
N LYS A 80 -13.25 -1.61 9.31
CA LYS A 80 -12.21 -0.57 9.31
C LYS A 80 -11.28 -0.60 10.52
N LYS A 81 -11.73 -1.25 11.61
CA LYS A 81 -10.96 -1.37 12.87
C LYS A 81 -10.03 -2.57 12.87
N LYS A 82 -10.23 -3.51 11.94
CA LYS A 82 -9.37 -4.68 11.76
C LYS A 82 -8.35 -4.42 10.65
N PRO A 83 -7.15 -5.04 10.73
CA PRO A 83 -6.19 -4.95 9.64
C PRO A 83 -6.79 -5.48 8.33
N VAL A 84 -6.49 -4.79 7.24
CA VAL A 84 -6.82 -5.27 5.89
C VAL A 84 -5.53 -5.49 5.12
N TYR A 85 -5.35 -6.73 4.67
CA TYR A 85 -4.24 -7.19 3.87
C TYR A 85 -4.60 -7.01 2.41
N ILE A 86 -3.78 -6.29 1.66
CA ILE A 86 -4.02 -6.02 0.26
C ILE A 86 -2.79 -6.39 -0.58
N TYR A 87 -3.05 -6.73 -1.83
CA TYR A 87 -2.00 -6.88 -2.82
C TYR A 87 -2.56 -6.59 -4.21
N CYS A 88 -1.68 -6.22 -5.12
CA CYS A 88 -1.98 -6.20 -6.55
C CYS A 88 -0.94 -7.04 -7.30
N ARG A 89 -0.73 -6.82 -8.61
CA ARG A 89 0.31 -7.55 -9.36
C ARG A 89 1.73 -7.24 -8.86
N SER A 90 2.08 -5.96 -8.72
CA SER A 90 3.46 -5.50 -8.50
C SER A 90 3.66 -4.45 -7.39
N GLY A 91 2.60 -4.07 -6.67
CA GLY A 91 2.59 -3.06 -5.60
C GLY A 91 2.00 -1.69 -5.96
N GLY A 92 2.00 -1.28 -7.24
CA GLY A 92 1.53 0.08 -7.60
C GLY A 92 0.04 0.34 -7.36
N ARG A 93 -0.82 -0.59 -7.80
CA ARG A 93 -2.28 -0.50 -7.61
C ARG A 93 -2.69 -0.65 -6.15
N SER A 94 -1.98 -1.48 -5.37
CA SER A 94 -2.28 -1.67 -3.95
C SER A 94 -1.88 -0.47 -3.11
N GLN A 95 -0.80 0.24 -3.44
CA GLN A 95 -0.51 1.54 -2.82
C GLN A 95 -1.62 2.58 -3.08
N THR A 96 -2.22 2.58 -4.27
CA THR A 96 -3.36 3.46 -4.59
C THR A 96 -4.59 3.07 -3.76
N ALA A 97 -4.90 1.76 -3.70
CA ALA A 97 -5.97 1.24 -2.86
C ALA A 97 -5.77 1.59 -1.37
N ALA A 98 -4.54 1.45 -0.85
CA ALA A 98 -4.22 1.75 0.55
C ALA A 98 -4.49 3.21 0.92
N LYS A 99 -4.13 4.15 0.05
CA LYS A 99 -4.42 5.58 0.25
C LYS A 99 -5.93 5.83 0.33
N ILE A 100 -6.69 5.29 -0.64
CA ILE A 100 -8.16 5.39 -0.66
C ILE A 100 -8.75 4.79 0.62
N MET A 101 -8.25 3.64 1.08
CA MET A 101 -8.72 3.00 2.30
C MET A 101 -8.45 3.86 3.54
N VAL A 102 -7.26 4.44 3.68
CA VAL A 102 -7.00 5.35 4.79
C VAL A 102 -7.94 6.57 4.77
N ASP A 103 -8.20 7.14 3.60
CA ASP A 103 -9.16 8.24 3.43
C ASP A 103 -10.59 7.83 3.80
N LEU A 104 -10.96 6.55 3.58
CA LEU A 104 -12.23 5.97 4.00
C LEU A 104 -12.29 5.61 5.49
N GLY A 105 -11.20 5.82 6.24
CA GLY A 105 -11.14 5.62 7.69
C GLY A 105 -10.65 4.24 8.13
N PHE A 106 -9.99 3.47 7.26
CA PHE A 106 -9.33 2.23 7.68
C PHE A 106 -8.14 2.56 8.60
N GLU A 107 -8.05 1.85 9.73
CA GLU A 107 -7.05 2.11 10.77
C GLU A 107 -5.70 1.44 10.47
N GLN A 108 -5.72 0.32 9.74
CA GLN A 108 -4.51 -0.41 9.37
C GLN A 108 -4.66 -1.11 8.02
N VAL A 109 -3.80 -0.74 7.07
CA VAL A 109 -3.68 -1.37 5.75
C VAL A 109 -2.29 -1.98 5.62
N ILE A 110 -2.25 -3.27 5.29
CA ILE A 110 -1.00 -4.04 5.15
C ILE A 110 -0.87 -4.41 3.67
N ASP A 111 0.14 -3.86 2.99
CA ASP A 111 0.37 -4.05 1.56
C ASP A 111 1.54 -5.02 1.33
N LEU A 112 1.34 -5.99 0.43
CA LEU A 112 2.37 -6.95 0.03
C LEU A 112 3.45 -6.28 -0.83
N GLN A 113 4.67 -6.21 -0.31
CA GLN A 113 5.82 -5.69 -1.05
C GLN A 113 6.07 -6.51 -2.33
N GLY A 114 6.03 -5.83 -3.48
CA GLY A 114 6.20 -6.46 -4.79
C GLY A 114 4.95 -7.18 -5.32
N GLY A 115 3.84 -7.14 -4.58
CA GLY A 115 2.56 -7.74 -4.98
C GLY A 115 2.62 -9.25 -5.23
N TYR A 116 1.64 -9.75 -5.98
CA TYR A 116 1.48 -11.16 -6.34
C TYR A 116 2.70 -11.74 -7.06
N MET A 117 3.45 -10.93 -7.82
CA MET A 117 4.69 -11.39 -8.46
C MET A 117 5.76 -11.83 -7.46
N ASN A 118 5.69 -11.35 -6.22
CA ASN A 118 6.61 -11.68 -5.14
C ASN A 118 5.99 -12.67 -4.13
N TRP A 119 4.83 -13.25 -4.46
CA TRP A 119 4.13 -14.21 -3.62
C TRP A 119 4.74 -15.62 -3.67
N ASN A 120 5.49 -15.98 -4.71
CA ASN A 120 6.11 -17.31 -4.81
C ASN A 120 7.39 -17.38 -4.00
#